data_AF-A0A7V5GT23-F1
#
_entry.id   AF-A0A7V5GT23-F1
#
_cell.length_a   1.000
_cell.length_b   1.000
_cell.length_c   1.000
_cell.angle_alpha   90.00
_cell.angle_beta   90.00
_cell.angle_gamma   90.00
#
_symmetry.space_group_name_H-M   'P 1'
#
loop_
_entity.id
_entity.type
_entity.pdbx_description
1 polymer ?
#
loop_
_entity_poly.entity_id
_entity_poly.type
_entity_poly.pdbx_seq_one_letter_code
_entity_poly.pdbx_strand_id
1 'polypeptide(L)'
;MVDEFSSGTLKISVEEFPFRLKKMLPIDKLDRNTICRRVEGFFHASNLLFDKLIAESAIDRKEIVIRAKLKPMGYYHYFTGSREPADYMKTRDDLLNDPNAALVKLSNDIVGMARLLKEVKKKPA
;
A
#
# COMPACT_ATOMS: atom_id res chain seq x y z
N MET A 1 -0.58 -22.74 -4.17
CA MET A 1 0.01 -21.39 -4.01
C MET A 1 -1.02 -20.33 -3.63
N VAL A 2 -2.14 -20.14 -4.35
CA VAL A 2 -3.28 -19.34 -3.82
C VAL A 2 -3.82 -19.97 -2.53
N ASP A 3 -3.81 -21.29 -2.47
CA ASP A 3 -4.18 -22.09 -1.29
C ASP A 3 -3.33 -21.83 -0.04
N GLU A 4 -2.10 -21.32 -0.19
CA GLU A 4 -1.21 -21.11 0.97
C GLU A 4 -1.61 -19.87 1.80
N PHE A 5 -2.30 -18.91 1.18
CA PHE A 5 -2.85 -17.74 1.88
C PHE A 5 -4.19 -18.03 2.53
N SER A 6 -5.03 -18.87 1.90
CA SER A 6 -6.30 -19.31 2.48
C SER A 6 -6.10 -20.35 3.60
N SER A 7 -4.99 -21.10 3.60
CA SER A 7 -4.68 -22.08 4.64
C SER A 7 -4.12 -21.49 5.94
N GLY A 8 -3.91 -20.17 6.01
CA GLY A 8 -3.39 -19.47 7.21
C GLY A 8 -1.99 -19.89 7.66
N THR A 9 -1.29 -20.72 6.88
CA THR A 9 -0.02 -21.38 7.27
C THR A 9 1.21 -20.57 6.87
N LEU A 10 1.05 -19.55 6.03
CA LEU A 10 2.13 -18.67 5.62
C LEU A 10 2.53 -17.71 6.75
N LYS A 11 3.62 -18.04 7.44
CA LYS A 11 4.38 -17.10 8.29
C LYS A 11 5.12 -16.08 7.42
N ILE A 12 4.39 -15.24 6.70
CA ILE A 12 4.96 -14.13 5.93
C ILE A 12 5.09 -12.90 6.83
N SER A 13 6.25 -12.26 6.82
CA SER A 13 6.45 -10.96 7.47
C SER A 13 5.67 -9.86 6.74
N VAL A 14 5.33 -8.77 7.41
CA VAL A 14 4.54 -7.69 6.78
C VAL A 14 5.31 -7.10 5.58
N GLU A 15 6.63 -7.09 5.68
CA GLU A 15 7.58 -6.57 4.71
C GLU A 15 7.66 -7.45 3.46
N GLU A 16 7.57 -8.77 3.62
CA GLU A 16 7.64 -9.72 2.52
C GLU A 16 6.32 -9.86 1.77
N PHE A 17 5.19 -9.51 2.40
CA PHE A 17 3.86 -9.70 1.82
C PHE A 17 3.67 -9.00 0.46
N PRO A 18 3.98 -7.70 0.28
CA PRO A 18 3.80 -7.04 -1.02
C PRO A 18 4.65 -7.67 -2.13
N PHE A 19 5.86 -8.14 -1.79
CA PHE A 19 6.76 -8.79 -2.74
C PHE A 19 6.23 -10.16 -3.17
N ARG A 20 5.80 -10.99 -2.21
CA ARG A 20 5.17 -12.29 -2.48
C ARG A 20 3.92 -12.13 -3.33
N LEU A 21 3.06 -11.18 -2.99
CA LEU A 21 1.83 -10.88 -3.75
C LEU A 21 2.14 -10.48 -5.19
N LYS A 22 3.13 -9.61 -5.42
CA LYS A 22 3.56 -9.21 -6.77
C LYS A 22 4.15 -10.37 -7.59
N LYS A 23 4.81 -11.34 -6.94
CA LYS A 23 5.30 -12.55 -7.62
C LYS A 23 4.17 -13.50 -8.00
N MET A 24 3.18 -13.66 -7.13
CA MET A 24 2.05 -14.58 -7.37
C MET A 24 1.10 -14.06 -8.43
N LEU A 25 0.88 -12.76 -8.46
CA LEU A 25 0.08 -12.09 -9.46
C LEU A 25 1.04 -11.29 -10.34
N PRO A 26 1.73 -11.86 -11.33
CA PRO A 26 2.56 -11.05 -12.22
C PRO A 26 1.69 -10.03 -12.97
N ILE A 27 2.25 -8.88 -13.32
CA ILE A 27 1.69 -7.97 -14.33
C ILE A 27 2.48 -8.15 -15.61
N ASP A 28 1.80 -8.04 -16.75
CA ASP A 28 2.49 -7.64 -17.97
C ASP A 28 2.96 -6.19 -17.80
N LYS A 29 4.27 -5.94 -17.94
CA LYS A 29 4.84 -4.59 -17.76
C LYS A 29 4.70 -3.72 -19.01
N LEU A 30 4.40 -4.33 -20.16
CA LEU A 30 4.20 -3.62 -21.43
C LEU A 30 2.73 -3.21 -21.60
N ASP A 31 1.80 -3.92 -20.96
CA ASP A 31 0.41 -3.51 -20.90
C ASP A 31 0.17 -2.50 -19.77
N ARG A 32 -0.25 -1.28 -20.11
CA ARG A 32 -0.59 -0.27 -19.10
C ARG A 32 -1.79 -0.69 -18.24
N ASN A 33 -2.74 -1.45 -18.79
CA ASN A 33 -3.98 -1.80 -18.09
C ASN A 33 -3.74 -2.75 -16.91
N THR A 34 -2.84 -3.71 -17.05
CA THR A 34 -2.45 -4.62 -15.96
C THR A 34 -1.79 -3.86 -14.80
N ILE A 35 -0.95 -2.87 -15.10
CA ILE A 35 -0.31 -2.01 -14.09
C ILE A 35 -1.38 -1.16 -13.39
N CYS A 36 -2.28 -0.52 -14.14
CA CYS A 36 -3.38 0.27 -13.58
C CYS A 36 -4.29 -0.56 -12.66
N ARG A 37 -4.68 -1.78 -13.08
CA ARG A 37 -5.45 -2.70 -12.21
C ARG A 37 -4.71 -3.08 -10.93
N ARG A 38 -3.38 -3.20 -11.00
CA ARG A 38 -2.56 -3.45 -9.80
C ARG A 38 -2.60 -2.27 -8.83
N VAL A 39 -2.49 -1.05 -9.36
CA VAL A 39 -2.58 0.19 -8.59
C VAL A 39 -3.93 0.28 -7.90
N GLU A 40 -5.03 -0.01 -8.60
CA GLU A 40 -6.37 -0.03 -8.02
C GLU A 40 -6.50 -1.02 -6.86
N GLY A 41 -6.05 -2.27 -7.05
CA GLY A 41 -6.10 -3.27 -5.98
C GLY A 41 -5.31 -2.84 -4.74
N PHE A 42 -4.13 -2.27 -4.94
CA PHE A 42 -3.30 -1.74 -3.85
C PHE A 42 -3.93 -0.50 -3.19
N PHE A 43 -4.60 0.35 -3.96
CA PHE A 43 -5.31 1.51 -3.44
C PHE A 43 -6.49 1.09 -2.55
N HIS A 44 -7.30 0.13 -2.99
CA HIS A 44 -8.38 -0.42 -2.18
C HIS A 44 -7.87 -1.09 -0.90
N ALA A 45 -6.81 -1.90 -0.99
CA ALA A 45 -6.20 -2.52 0.19
C ALA A 45 -5.67 -1.49 1.20
N SER A 46 -5.04 -0.41 0.70
CA SER A 46 -4.58 0.71 1.52
C SER A 46 -5.73 1.40 2.25
N ASN A 47 -6.84 1.70 1.56
CA ASN A 47 -8.02 2.31 2.18
C ASN A 47 -8.64 1.42 3.25
N LEU A 48 -8.77 0.11 2.98
CA LEU A 48 -9.30 -0.85 3.97
C LEU A 48 -8.43 -0.90 5.24
N LEU A 49 -7.11 -0.85 5.10
CA LEU A 49 -6.21 -0.79 6.26
C LEU A 49 -6.35 0.51 7.04
N PHE A 50 -6.53 1.64 6.35
CA PHE A 50 -6.81 2.93 6.98
C PHE A 50 -8.08 2.88 7.82
N ASP A 51 -9.18 2.43 7.23
CA ASP A 51 -10.48 2.36 7.89
C ASP A 51 -10.44 1.39 9.07
N LYS A 52 -9.71 0.27 8.90
CA LYS A 52 -9.49 -0.70 9.97
C LYS A 52 -8.70 -0.12 11.14
N LEU A 53 -7.66 0.69 10.86
CA LEU A 53 -6.91 1.39 11.89
C LEU A 53 -7.78 2.41 12.64
N ILE A 54 -8.59 3.21 11.94
CA ILE A 54 -9.51 4.16 12.58
C ILE A 54 -10.54 3.44 13.45
N ALA A 55 -11.03 2.28 13.00
CA ALA A 55 -12.02 1.50 13.75
C ALA A 55 -11.41 0.80 14.98
N GLU A 56 -10.17 0.33 14.90
CA GLU A 56 -9.50 -0.42 15.99
C GLU A 56 -8.67 0.45 16.92
N SER A 57 -8.32 1.66 16.50
CA SER A 57 -7.64 2.65 17.33
C SER A 57 -8.34 3.99 17.15
N ALA A 58 -8.67 4.66 18.26
CA ALA A 58 -9.27 6.00 18.27
C ALA A 58 -8.31 7.10 17.77
N ILE A 59 -7.43 6.78 16.82
CA ILE A 59 -6.49 7.67 16.16
C ILE A 59 -7.11 8.17 14.85
N ASP A 60 -6.87 9.44 14.55
CA ASP A 60 -7.34 10.05 13.32
C ASP A 60 -6.42 9.73 12.13
N ARG A 61 -6.84 10.11 10.92
CA ARG A 61 -6.04 9.88 9.70
C ARG A 61 -4.68 10.55 9.74
N LYS A 62 -4.56 11.73 10.38
CA LYS A 62 -3.30 12.48 10.45
C LYS A 62 -2.29 11.74 11.31
N GLU A 63 -2.73 11.23 12.44
CA GLU A 63 -1.91 10.46 13.36
C GLU A 63 -1.45 9.15 12.72
N ILE A 64 -2.31 8.48 11.93
CA ILE A 64 -1.90 7.30 11.14
C ILE A 64 -0.78 7.64 10.17
N VAL A 65 -0.90 8.74 9.41
CA VAL A 65 0.13 9.17 8.46
C VAL A 65 1.47 9.37 9.15
N ILE A 66 1.48 10.03 10.31
CA ILE A 66 2.69 10.31 11.08
C ILE A 66 3.29 9.01 11.63
N ARG A 67 2.49 8.21 12.34
CA ARG A 67 2.97 7.00 13.03
C ARG A 67 3.40 5.89 12.07
N ALA A 68 2.67 5.70 10.98
CA ALA A 68 3.03 4.75 9.92
C ALA A 68 4.12 5.30 8.98
N LYS A 69 4.57 6.55 9.18
CA LYS A 69 5.60 7.24 8.37
C LYS A 69 5.25 7.29 6.88
N LEU A 70 3.97 7.44 6.57
CA LEU A 70 3.48 7.49 5.20
C LEU A 70 4.03 8.73 4.49
N LYS A 71 4.38 8.58 3.21
CA LYS A 71 4.97 9.66 2.41
C LYS A 71 4.05 10.06 1.27
N PRO A 72 4.03 11.36 0.88
CA PRO A 72 3.31 11.79 -0.30
C PRO A 72 3.92 11.17 -1.56
N MET A 73 3.16 11.14 -2.64
CA MET A 73 3.62 10.61 -3.93
C MET A 73 4.85 11.35 -4.48
N GLY A 74 4.90 12.67 -4.29
CA GLY A 74 6.06 13.55 -4.45
C GLY A 74 7.39 12.88 -4.11
N TYR A 75 7.43 12.19 -2.97
CA TYR A 75 8.61 11.51 -2.46
C TYR A 75 9.11 10.36 -3.37
N TYR A 76 8.20 9.65 -4.05
CA TYR A 76 8.50 8.46 -4.83
C TYR A 76 8.70 8.74 -6.34
N HIS A 77 8.33 9.92 -6.83
CA HIS A 77 8.57 10.31 -8.22
C HIS A 77 10.07 10.32 -8.57
N TYR A 78 10.91 10.84 -7.66
CA TYR A 78 12.37 10.88 -7.85
C TYR A 78 13.03 9.50 -7.84
N PHE A 79 12.42 8.51 -7.19
CA PHE A 79 12.93 7.13 -7.16
C PHE A 79 12.63 6.35 -8.44
N THR A 80 11.69 6.83 -9.27
CA THR A 80 11.24 6.13 -10.48
C THR A 80 11.60 6.86 -11.78
N GLY A 81 12.13 8.08 -11.70
CA GLY A 81 12.55 8.87 -12.87
C GLY A 81 11.40 9.54 -13.62
N SER A 82 10.24 9.70 -12.97
CA SER A 82 9.05 10.34 -13.56
C SER A 82 9.20 11.86 -13.67
N ARG A 83 8.67 12.46 -14.75
CA ARG A 83 8.96 13.85 -15.18
C ARG A 83 8.12 14.94 -14.52
N GLU A 84 7.05 14.64 -13.81
CA GLU A 84 6.23 15.66 -13.11
C GLU A 84 5.86 15.21 -11.69
N PRO A 85 6.27 15.96 -10.64
CA PRO A 85 5.86 15.67 -9.28
C PRO A 85 4.40 16.08 -9.08
N ALA A 86 3.50 15.12 -8.89
CA ALA A 86 2.17 15.40 -8.36
C ALA A 86 2.29 15.64 -6.85
N ASP A 87 2.43 16.90 -6.43
CA ASP A 87 2.73 17.29 -5.05
C ASP A 87 1.73 16.75 -4.01
N TYR A 88 0.46 16.60 -4.40
CA TYR A 88 -0.58 16.02 -3.53
C TYR A 88 -1.58 15.25 -4.37
N MET A 89 -1.40 13.93 -4.46
CA MET A 89 -2.48 13.09 -4.99
C MET A 89 -3.65 13.08 -4.02
N LYS A 90 -4.80 13.53 -4.51
CA LYS A 90 -6.06 13.55 -3.75
C LYS A 90 -6.98 12.41 -4.16
N THR A 91 -6.77 11.84 -5.36
CA THR A 91 -7.74 10.97 -6.01
C THR A 91 -7.13 9.70 -6.59
N ARG A 92 -7.99 8.73 -6.92
CA ARG A 92 -7.62 7.51 -7.65
C ARG A 92 -6.98 7.83 -8.99
N ASP A 93 -7.44 8.87 -9.68
CA ASP A 93 -6.99 9.15 -11.05
C ASP A 93 -5.56 9.69 -11.07
N ASP A 94 -5.15 10.41 -10.02
CA ASP A 94 -3.75 10.84 -9.85
C ASP A 94 -2.79 9.64 -9.80
N LEU A 95 -3.20 8.53 -9.16
CA LEU A 95 -2.41 7.30 -9.07
C LEU A 95 -2.23 6.62 -10.43
N LEU A 96 -3.20 6.76 -11.33
CA LEU A 96 -3.19 6.13 -12.65
C LEU A 96 -2.37 6.92 -13.69
N ASN A 97 -2.03 8.17 -13.38
CA ASN A 97 -1.13 9.00 -14.18
C ASN A 97 0.33 8.57 -14.03
N ASP A 98 0.74 8.18 -12.83
CA ASP A 98 2.07 7.59 -12.56
C ASP A 98 1.94 6.25 -11.81
N PRO A 99 1.56 5.17 -12.54
CA PRO A 99 1.24 3.90 -11.90
C PRO A 99 2.48 3.21 -11.30
N ASN A 100 3.69 3.53 -11.76
CA ASN A 100 4.92 2.95 -11.22
C ASN A 100 5.26 3.53 -9.85
N ALA A 101 5.30 4.86 -9.72
CA ALA A 101 5.48 5.50 -8.41
C ALA A 101 4.31 5.16 -7.47
N ALA A 102 3.08 5.03 -8.00
CA ALA A 102 1.89 4.65 -7.23
C ALA A 102 2.08 3.29 -6.56
N LEU A 103 2.57 2.30 -7.30
CA LEU A 103 2.80 0.96 -6.75
C LEU A 103 3.85 0.95 -5.66
N VAL A 104 4.92 1.74 -5.77
CA VAL A 104 5.95 1.85 -4.73
C VAL A 104 5.36 2.49 -3.48
N LYS A 105 4.68 3.63 -3.64
CA LYS A 105 4.00 4.34 -2.55
C LYS A 105 3.02 3.42 -1.82
N LEU A 106 2.05 2.85 -2.55
CA LEU A 106 0.99 2.05 -1.95
C LEU A 106 1.54 0.78 -1.28
N SER A 107 2.60 0.18 -1.82
CA SER A 107 3.27 -0.96 -1.16
C SER A 107 3.85 -0.56 0.19
N ASN A 108 4.54 0.59 0.25
CA ASN A 108 5.10 1.10 1.51
C ASN A 108 4.02 1.50 2.50
N ASP A 109 2.93 2.12 2.02
CA ASP A 109 1.81 2.51 2.87
C ASP A 109 1.15 1.29 3.52
N ILE A 110 0.89 0.24 2.73
CA ILE A 110 0.34 -1.03 3.23
C ILE A 110 1.24 -1.61 4.33
N VAL A 111 2.56 -1.62 4.12
CA VAL A 111 3.53 -2.13 5.11
C VAL A 111 3.51 -1.29 6.38
N GLY A 112 3.58 0.04 6.25
CA GLY A 112 3.57 0.97 7.38
C GLY A 112 2.31 0.83 8.22
N MET A 113 1.14 0.79 7.58
CA MET A 113 -0.14 0.64 8.25
C MET A 113 -0.33 -0.73 8.88
N ALA A 114 0.08 -1.81 8.20
CA ALA A 114 -0.03 -3.16 8.76
C ALA A 114 0.89 -3.35 9.98
N ARG A 115 2.07 -2.72 10.01
CA ARG A 115 2.92 -2.67 11.22
C ARG A 115 2.21 -1.93 12.36
N LEU A 116 1.69 -0.75 12.08
CA LEU A 116 0.96 0.04 13.07
C LEU A 116 -0.24 -0.73 13.63
N LEU A 117 -0.99 -1.42 12.78
CA LEU A 117 -2.14 -2.23 13.20
C LEU A 117 -1.73 -3.37 14.14
N LYS A 118 -0.59 -4.02 13.88
CA LYS A 118 -0.04 -5.03 14.80
C LYS A 118 0.37 -4.44 16.14
N GLU A 119 0.89 -3.22 16.17
CA GLU A 119 1.24 -2.52 17.41
C GLU A 119 -0.01 -2.16 18.23
N VAL A 120 -1.04 -1.64 17.58
CA VAL A 120 -2.34 -1.33 18.20
C VAL A 120 -2.94 -2.59 18.83
N LYS A 121 -2.97 -3.71 18.11
CA LYS A 121 -3.51 -4.99 18.64
C LYS A 121 -2.75 -5.57 19.83
N LYS A 122 -1.45 -5.27 19.97
CA LYS A 122 -0.63 -5.77 21.09
C LYS A 122 -0.82 -4.98 22.38
N LYS A 123 -1.37 -3.77 22.30
CA LYS A 123 -1.74 -2.96 23.46
C LYS A 123 -3.27 -3.04 23.62
N PRO A 124 -3.81 -4.08 24.28
CA PRO A 124 -5.20 -3.99 24.71
C PRO A 124 -5.31 -2.78 25.64
N ALA A 125 -6.36 -1.99 25.42
CA ALA A 125 -6.73 -0.85 26.26
C ALA A 125 -6.99 -1.28 27.70
#